data_AF-T1CWY1-F1
#
_entry.id   AF-T1CWY1-F1
#
_cell.length_a   1.000
_cell.length_b   1.000
_cell.length_c   1.000
_cell.angle_alpha   90.00
_cell.angle_beta   90.00
_cell.angle_gamma   90.00
#
_symmetry.space_group_name_H-M   'P 1'
#
loop_
_entity.id
_entity.type
_entity.pdbx_description
1 polymer ?
#
loop_
_entity_poly.entity_id
_entity_poly.type
_entity_poly.pdbx_seq_one_letter_code
_entity_poly.pdbx_strand_id
1 'polypeptide(L)'
;MAASPMGAFSPPRNFRGDLISPWWVAVTVALTTFMEVLDISIANVALRHIAGDMSVSEDEAVWVLTSYMVSNAIVLPMSGWLSTLFGRRRFYLFCVAMFSVSSLLCGLAPNLTALILFRTLQGIGGGGLQPCSQAILTDSFPLSKRGMAFAVYGITTVLAPAIGPTIGGWITDTFSWRWIFLINVPVGFLSLYLSRRLLSDPPALIEQSAEFRRRGFTVDWKGFVLLSVGFGCLQVVLDRGQQDDWF
;
A
#
# COMPACT_ATOMS: atom_id res chain seq x y z
N MET A 1 -46.05 6.04 -14.41
CA MET A 1 -44.79 5.26 -14.31
C MET A 1 -43.78 6.18 -13.64
N ALA A 2 -43.65 6.11 -12.32
CA ALA A 2 -42.83 7.04 -11.55
C ALA A 2 -41.35 6.72 -11.77
N ALA A 3 -40.57 7.74 -12.11
CA ALA A 3 -39.12 7.66 -12.24
C ALA A 3 -38.50 7.25 -10.91
N SER A 4 -37.71 6.18 -10.92
CA SER A 4 -36.87 5.75 -9.81
C SER A 4 -35.98 6.94 -9.38
N PRO A 5 -35.94 7.32 -8.09
CA PRO A 5 -35.14 8.46 -7.67
C PRO A 5 -33.66 8.14 -7.96
N MET A 6 -32.98 9.07 -8.64
CA MET A 6 -31.53 9.02 -8.86
C MET A 6 -30.82 8.67 -7.54
N GLY A 7 -29.91 7.68 -7.61
CA GLY A 7 -29.36 6.92 -6.50
C GLY A 7 -29.12 7.71 -5.21
N ALA A 8 -30.00 7.52 -4.24
CA ALA A 8 -29.81 8.04 -2.88
C ALA A 8 -28.53 7.44 -2.29
N PHE A 9 -27.62 8.30 -1.84
CA PHE A 9 -26.41 7.88 -1.14
C PHE A 9 -26.78 6.98 0.04
N SER A 10 -26.27 5.76 0.03
CA SER A 10 -26.45 4.81 1.12
C SER A 10 -25.20 4.83 2.02
N PRO A 11 -25.33 5.10 3.33
CA PRO A 11 -24.19 5.10 4.24
C PRO A 11 -23.48 3.73 4.24
N PRO A 12 -22.16 3.72 4.45
CA PRO A 12 -21.38 2.49 4.42
C PRO A 12 -21.89 1.52 5.47
N ARG A 13 -21.90 0.23 5.10
CA ARG A 13 -22.25 -0.87 5.99
C ARG A 13 -21.01 -1.67 6.33
N ASN A 14 -20.92 -2.13 7.57
CA ASN A 14 -19.87 -3.06 7.99
C ASN A 14 -20.09 -4.45 7.36
N PHE A 15 -19.18 -5.40 7.61
CA PHE A 15 -19.30 -6.76 7.10
C PHE A 15 -20.56 -7.52 7.60
N ARG A 16 -21.17 -7.08 8.70
CA ARG A 16 -22.42 -7.65 9.24
C ARG A 16 -23.68 -7.01 8.65
N GLY A 17 -23.54 -5.95 7.84
CA GLY A 17 -24.65 -5.21 7.27
C GLY A 17 -25.14 -4.02 8.12
N ASP A 18 -24.50 -3.74 9.25
CA ASP A 18 -24.87 -2.60 10.11
C ASP A 18 -24.34 -1.28 9.54
N LEU A 19 -25.12 -0.22 9.69
CA LEU A 19 -24.70 1.13 9.31
C LEU A 19 -23.50 1.57 10.16
N ILE A 20 -22.44 2.04 9.49
CA ILE A 20 -21.26 2.59 10.14
C ILE A 20 -21.00 4.02 9.67
N SER A 21 -20.37 4.81 10.54
CA SER A 21 -19.93 6.15 10.16
C SER A 21 -18.82 6.05 9.10
N PRO A 22 -18.92 6.76 7.97
CA PRO A 22 -17.86 6.85 6.97
C PRO A 22 -16.50 7.26 7.54
N TRP A 23 -16.49 8.01 8.65
CA TRP A 23 -15.27 8.46 9.30
C TRP A 23 -14.44 7.33 9.90
N TRP A 24 -15.07 6.26 10.39
CA TRP A 24 -14.33 5.07 10.84
C TRP A 24 -13.64 4.35 9.69
N VAL A 25 -14.28 4.34 8.52
CA VAL A 25 -13.65 3.81 7.29
C VAL A 25 -12.49 4.72 6.89
N ALA A 26 -12.67 6.04 6.93
CA ALA A 26 -11.61 6.98 6.59
C ALA A 26 -10.38 6.85 7.51
N VAL A 27 -10.58 6.78 8.83
CA VAL A 27 -9.48 6.60 9.80
C VAL A 27 -8.76 5.27 9.57
N THR A 28 -9.50 4.19 9.30
CA THR A 28 -8.91 2.86 9.05
C THR A 28 -8.03 2.86 7.79
N VAL A 29 -8.53 3.47 6.72
CA VAL A 29 -7.82 3.57 5.45
C VAL A 29 -6.62 4.52 5.58
N ALA A 30 -6.79 5.65 6.25
CA ALA A 30 -5.74 6.61 6.51
C ALA A 30 -4.61 6.03 7.38
N LEU A 31 -4.93 5.18 8.37
CA LEU A 31 -3.92 4.48 9.18
C LEU A 31 -3.03 3.58 8.32
N THR A 32 -3.63 2.89 7.35
CA THR A 32 -2.90 2.01 6.44
C THR A 32 -2.01 2.81 5.48
N THR A 33 -2.53 3.90 4.91
CA THR A 33 -1.73 4.82 4.08
C THR A 33 -0.60 5.45 4.88
N PHE A 34 -0.86 5.89 6.11
CA PHE A 34 0.14 6.48 6.98
C PHE A 34 1.29 5.50 7.24
N MET A 35 0.97 4.25 7.59
CA MET A 35 1.96 3.20 7.77
C MET A 35 2.82 2.99 6.53
N GLU A 36 2.20 2.89 5.34
CA GLU A 36 2.93 2.70 4.07
C GLU A 36 3.89 3.86 3.77
N VAL A 37 3.41 5.11 3.89
CA VAL A 37 4.22 6.29 3.59
C VAL A 37 5.34 6.48 4.64
N LEU A 38 5.05 6.16 5.91
CA LEU A 38 6.01 6.24 6.99
C LEU A 38 7.16 5.22 6.81
N ASP A 39 6.84 3.99 6.38
CA ASP A 39 7.82 2.94 6.11
C ASP A 39 8.88 3.39 5.08
N ILE A 40 8.45 4.01 3.98
CA ILE A 40 9.35 4.54 2.95
C ILE A 40 10.28 5.59 3.55
N SER A 41 9.71 6.52 4.33
CA SER A 41 10.45 7.64 4.90
C SER A 41 11.49 7.19 5.93
N ILE A 42 11.11 6.30 6.85
CA ILE A 42 12.02 5.79 7.87
C ILE A 42 13.11 4.91 7.26
N ALA A 43 12.78 4.05 6.30
CA ALA A 43 13.75 3.19 5.64
C ALA A 43 14.86 3.99 4.94
N ASN A 44 14.54 5.17 4.40
CA ASN A 44 15.51 6.06 3.79
C ASN A 44 16.56 6.57 4.80
N VAL A 45 16.14 6.93 6.01
CA VAL A 45 17.06 7.39 7.06
C VAL A 45 17.91 6.25 7.62
N ALA A 46 17.40 5.02 7.58
CA ALA A 46 18.09 3.84 8.10
C ALA A 46 19.15 3.26 7.15
N LEU A 47 19.26 3.72 5.90
CA LEU A 47 20.13 3.12 4.87
C LEU A 47 21.58 2.93 5.34
N ARG A 48 22.17 3.95 5.96
CA ARG A 48 23.55 3.87 6.46
C ARG A 48 23.72 2.82 7.56
N HIS A 49 22.73 2.71 8.44
CA HIS A 49 22.72 1.71 9.50
C HIS A 49 22.56 0.29 8.95
N ILE A 50 21.75 0.12 7.90
CA ILE A 50 21.60 -1.16 7.18
C ILE A 50 22.93 -1.55 6.53
N ALA A 51 23.58 -0.62 5.83
CA ALA A 51 24.87 -0.87 5.17
C ALA A 51 25.94 -1.30 6.18
N GLY A 52 26.05 -0.58 7.30
CA GLY A 52 27.00 -0.88 8.37
C GLY A 52 26.75 -2.23 9.04
N ASP A 53 25.51 -2.54 9.42
CA ASP A 53 25.16 -3.80 10.10
C ASP A 53 25.31 -5.03 9.19
N MET A 54 25.04 -4.86 7.88
CA MET A 54 25.16 -5.95 6.91
C MET A 54 26.54 -6.06 6.25
N SER A 55 27.48 -5.18 6.58
CA SER A 55 28.83 -5.14 6.01
C SER A 55 28.83 -5.04 4.47
N VAL A 56 27.95 -4.19 3.93
CA VAL A 56 27.77 -3.92 2.50
C VAL A 56 28.00 -2.45 2.20
N SER A 57 28.18 -2.08 0.92
CA SER A 57 28.29 -0.66 0.56
C SER A 57 26.94 0.07 0.72
N GLU A 58 26.98 1.40 0.87
CA GLU A 58 25.74 2.20 0.85
C GLU A 58 25.01 2.03 -0.49
N ASP A 59 25.75 1.90 -1.60
CA ASP A 59 25.18 1.66 -2.94
C ASP A 59 24.43 0.33 -3.03
N GLU A 60 24.95 -0.72 -2.40
CA GLU A 60 24.26 -2.01 -2.29
C GLU A 60 23.00 -1.88 -1.41
N ALA A 61 23.07 -1.16 -0.30
CA ALA A 61 21.95 -0.94 0.60
C ALA A 61 20.80 -0.14 -0.04
N VAL A 62 21.08 0.77 -0.98
CA VAL A 62 20.04 1.52 -1.72
C VAL A 62 19.06 0.58 -2.45
N TRP A 63 19.47 -0.64 -2.84
CA TRP A 63 18.57 -1.63 -3.44
C TRP A 63 17.40 -2.04 -2.54
N VAL A 64 17.50 -1.86 -1.22
CA VAL A 64 16.41 -2.05 -0.25
C VAL A 64 15.24 -1.09 -0.51
N LEU A 65 15.53 0.14 -0.97
CA LEU A 65 14.51 1.12 -1.37
C LEU A 65 14.09 0.92 -2.82
N THR A 66 15.05 0.78 -3.73
CA THR A 66 14.78 0.64 -5.17
C THR A 66 13.86 -0.55 -5.45
N SER A 67 14.14 -1.73 -4.87
CA SER A 67 13.31 -2.94 -5.07
C SER A 67 11.87 -2.76 -4.58
N TYR A 68 11.69 -2.08 -3.45
CA TYR A 68 10.36 -1.72 -2.94
C TYR A 68 9.63 -0.78 -3.90
N MET A 69 10.29 0.29 -4.36
CA MET A 69 9.68 1.30 -5.23
C MET A 69 9.32 0.71 -6.60
N VAL A 70 10.21 -0.10 -7.18
CA VAL A 70 9.99 -0.80 -8.45
C VAL A 70 8.77 -1.73 -8.33
N SER A 71 8.74 -2.59 -7.31
CA SER A 71 7.62 -3.51 -7.13
C SER A 71 6.30 -2.78 -6.85
N ASN A 72 6.31 -1.73 -6.04
CA ASN A 72 5.15 -0.88 -5.78
C ASN A 72 4.64 -0.23 -7.08
N ALA A 73 5.53 0.37 -7.87
CA ALA A 73 5.20 1.03 -9.14
C ALA A 73 4.57 0.07 -10.16
N ILE A 74 4.98 -1.20 -10.18
CA ILE A 74 4.40 -2.23 -11.06
C ILE A 74 2.99 -2.62 -10.61
N VAL A 75 2.76 -2.79 -9.31
CA VAL A 75 1.46 -3.22 -8.77
C VAL A 75 0.43 -2.10 -8.80
N LEU A 76 0.85 -0.85 -8.70
CA LEU A 76 -0.04 0.32 -8.67
C LEU A 76 -1.04 0.37 -9.84
N PRO A 77 -0.65 0.28 -11.13
CA PRO A 77 -1.60 0.24 -12.24
C PRO A 77 -2.42 -1.05 -12.27
N MET A 78 -1.87 -2.17 -11.77
CA MET A 78 -2.57 -3.46 -11.74
C MET A 78 -3.66 -3.54 -10.66
N SER A 79 -3.53 -2.74 -9.60
CA SER A 79 -4.44 -2.75 -8.45
C SER A 79 -5.91 -2.58 -8.86
N GLY A 80 -6.20 -1.78 -9.89
CA GLY A 80 -7.55 -1.58 -10.42
C GLY A 80 -8.13 -2.86 -11.02
N TRP A 81 -7.31 -3.59 -11.78
CA TRP A 81 -7.69 -4.88 -12.34
C TRP A 81 -7.81 -5.97 -11.26
N LEU A 82 -6.81 -6.09 -10.38
CA LEU A 82 -6.78 -7.08 -9.29
C LEU A 82 -7.93 -6.88 -8.31
N SER A 83 -8.23 -5.63 -7.94
CA SER A 83 -9.35 -5.31 -7.05
C SER A 83 -10.71 -5.65 -7.66
N THR A 84 -10.87 -5.50 -8.98
CA THR A 84 -12.08 -5.91 -9.70
C THR A 84 -12.22 -7.44 -9.75
N LEU A 85 -11.11 -8.16 -9.95
CA LEU A 85 -11.07 -9.62 -10.08
C LEU A 85 -11.32 -10.35 -8.75
N PHE A 86 -10.59 -9.96 -7.71
CA PHE A 86 -10.66 -10.62 -6.39
C PHE A 86 -11.78 -10.05 -5.50
N GLY A 87 -12.30 -8.87 -5.83
CA GLY A 87 -13.13 -8.05 -4.97
C GLY A 87 -12.26 -7.11 -4.13
N ARG A 88 -12.64 -5.83 -4.08
CA ARG A 88 -11.80 -4.76 -3.52
C ARG A 88 -11.45 -5.00 -2.05
N ARG A 89 -12.40 -5.42 -1.21
CA ARG A 89 -12.12 -5.73 0.20
C ARG A 89 -11.11 -6.85 0.36
N ARG A 90 -11.25 -7.94 -0.41
CA ARG A 90 -10.33 -9.10 -0.32
C ARG A 90 -8.93 -8.72 -0.77
N PHE A 91 -8.83 -7.98 -1.88
CA PHE A 91 -7.57 -7.49 -2.38
C PHE A 91 -6.90 -6.52 -1.38
N TYR A 92 -7.66 -5.56 -0.82
CA TYR A 92 -7.16 -4.66 0.21
C TYR A 92 -6.63 -5.41 1.45
N LEU A 93 -7.39 -6.38 1.98
CA LEU A 93 -6.96 -7.18 3.12
C LEU A 93 -5.71 -8.01 2.81
N PHE A 94 -5.61 -8.54 1.59
CA PHE A 94 -4.42 -9.24 1.12
C PHE A 94 -3.21 -8.32 1.08
N CYS A 95 -3.34 -7.11 0.51
CA CYS A 95 -2.29 -6.11 0.46
C CYS A 95 -1.79 -5.72 1.86
N VAL A 96 -2.71 -5.46 2.81
CA VAL A 96 -2.32 -5.14 4.19
C VAL A 96 -1.59 -6.31 4.84
N ALA A 97 -2.13 -7.53 4.72
CA ALA A 97 -1.50 -8.72 5.29
C ALA A 97 -0.12 -8.98 4.69
N MET A 98 0.01 -8.88 3.36
CA MET A 98 1.27 -9.06 2.64
C MET A 98 2.30 -8.00 3.06
N PHE A 99 1.89 -6.74 3.18
CA PHE A 99 2.75 -5.66 3.67
C PHE A 99 3.24 -5.95 5.10
N SER A 100 2.33 -6.28 6.03
CA SER A 100 2.67 -6.52 7.44
C SER A 100 3.58 -7.74 7.64
N VAL A 101 3.28 -8.85 6.96
CA VAL A 101 4.10 -10.07 7.04
C VAL A 101 5.48 -9.82 6.41
N SER A 102 5.53 -9.17 5.26
CA SER A 102 6.81 -8.84 4.62
C SER A 102 7.64 -7.87 5.48
N SER A 103 7.00 -6.92 6.16
CA SER A 103 7.68 -6.04 7.13
C SER A 103 8.29 -6.82 8.30
N LEU A 104 7.55 -7.79 8.86
CA LEU A 104 8.11 -8.69 9.87
C LEU A 104 9.33 -9.44 9.34
N LEU A 105 9.27 -9.96 8.11
CA LEU A 105 10.39 -10.65 7.47
C LEU A 105 11.59 -9.72 7.22
N CYS A 106 11.37 -8.46 6.82
CA CYS A 106 12.42 -7.45 6.70
C CYS A 106 13.14 -7.21 8.04
N GLY A 107 12.39 -7.10 9.14
CA GLY A 107 12.96 -6.96 10.49
C GLY A 107 13.75 -8.18 10.95
N LEU A 108 13.47 -9.36 10.40
CA LEU A 108 14.15 -10.63 10.71
C LEU A 108 15.20 -11.02 9.65
N ALA A 109 15.49 -10.15 8.67
CA ALA A 109 16.36 -10.50 7.57
C ALA A 109 17.80 -10.80 8.03
N PRO A 110 18.37 -11.96 7.65
CA PRO A 110 19.73 -12.34 8.04
C PRO A 110 20.82 -11.71 7.16
N ASN A 111 20.49 -11.29 5.95
CA ASN A 111 21.42 -10.70 4.99
C ASN A 111 20.70 -9.78 3.99
N LEU A 112 21.47 -9.04 3.20
CA LEU A 112 20.96 -8.03 2.27
C LEU A 112 20.06 -8.65 1.20
N THR A 113 20.44 -9.80 0.63
CA THR A 113 19.65 -10.48 -0.40
C THR A 113 18.25 -10.85 0.11
N ALA A 114 18.16 -11.42 1.31
CA ALA A 114 16.89 -11.73 1.95
C ALA A 114 16.08 -10.45 2.24
N LEU A 115 16.73 -9.38 2.69
CA LEU A 115 16.08 -8.10 2.92
C LEU A 115 15.49 -7.52 1.63
N ILE A 116 16.24 -7.53 0.52
CA ILE A 116 15.76 -7.08 -0.79
C ILE A 116 14.57 -7.91 -1.27
N LEU A 117 14.61 -9.24 -1.09
CA LEU A 117 13.49 -10.11 -1.42
C LEU A 117 12.24 -9.74 -0.61
N PHE A 118 12.38 -9.58 0.70
CA PHE A 118 11.25 -9.23 1.57
C PHE A 118 10.73 -7.82 1.29
N ARG A 119 11.59 -6.85 0.95
CA ARG A 119 11.19 -5.51 0.50
C ARG A 119 10.44 -5.53 -0.80
N THR A 120 10.84 -6.38 -1.73
CA THR A 120 10.12 -6.59 -2.99
C THR A 120 8.70 -7.11 -2.71
N LEU A 121 8.56 -8.10 -1.81
CA LEU A 121 7.23 -8.58 -1.39
C LEU A 121 6.42 -7.49 -0.66
N GLN A 122 7.08 -6.68 0.17
CA GLN A 122 6.43 -5.57 0.85
C GLN A 122 5.92 -4.52 -0.14
N GLY A 123 6.67 -4.19 -1.18
CA GLY A 123 6.27 -3.26 -2.24
C GLY A 123 5.12 -3.78 -3.10
N ILE A 124 5.08 -5.09 -3.38
CA ILE A 124 3.90 -5.74 -4.00
C ILE A 124 2.66 -5.54 -3.14
N GLY A 125 2.78 -5.72 -1.82
CA GLY A 125 1.70 -5.46 -0.87
C GLY A 125 1.29 -3.98 -0.83
N GLY A 126 2.27 -3.07 -0.84
CA GLY A 126 2.09 -1.61 -0.78
C GLY A 126 1.38 -1.03 -1.98
N GLY A 127 1.76 -1.41 -3.20
CA GLY A 127 1.25 -0.77 -4.43
C GLY A 127 -0.26 -0.91 -4.66
N GLY A 128 -0.90 -1.89 -4.02
CA GLY A 128 -2.36 -2.00 -4.04
C GLY A 128 -3.09 -1.14 -3.00
N LEU A 129 -2.42 -0.73 -1.92
CA LEU A 129 -3.04 -0.05 -0.78
C LEU A 129 -3.54 1.34 -1.16
N GLN A 130 -2.67 2.19 -1.68
CA GLN A 130 -2.97 3.57 -2.07
C GLN A 130 -4.19 3.71 -3.02
N PRO A 131 -4.27 3.02 -4.18
CA PRO A 131 -5.42 3.11 -5.08
C PRO A 131 -6.70 2.51 -4.46
N CYS A 132 -6.59 1.42 -3.70
CA CYS A 132 -7.75 0.85 -3.01
C CYS A 132 -8.28 1.78 -1.92
N SER A 133 -7.39 2.42 -1.17
CA SER A 133 -7.71 3.42 -0.14
C SER A 133 -8.54 4.56 -0.73
N GLN A 134 -8.09 5.13 -1.85
CA GLN A 134 -8.79 6.22 -2.54
C GLN A 134 -10.16 5.78 -3.08
N ALA A 135 -10.25 4.56 -3.63
CA ALA A 135 -11.50 3.99 -4.10
C ALA A 135 -12.50 3.74 -2.95
N ILE A 136 -12.03 3.22 -1.82
CA ILE A 136 -12.84 3.00 -0.61
C ILE A 136 -13.38 4.31 -0.07
N LEU A 137 -12.56 5.37 0.00
CA LEU A 137 -13.00 6.70 0.45
C LEU A 137 -14.08 7.28 -0.49
N THR A 138 -13.87 7.16 -1.79
CA THR A 138 -14.82 7.61 -2.82
C THR A 138 -16.19 6.94 -2.66
N ASP A 139 -16.21 5.65 -2.36
CA ASP A 139 -17.45 4.89 -2.22
C ASP A 139 -18.12 5.05 -0.86
N SER A 140 -17.33 5.36 0.18
CA SER A 140 -17.84 5.49 1.55
C SER A 140 -18.46 6.86 1.83
N PHE A 141 -18.14 7.88 1.02
CA PHE A 141 -18.58 9.26 1.23
C PHE A 141 -19.45 9.79 0.07
N PRO A 142 -20.48 10.60 0.39
CA PRO A 142 -21.25 11.31 -0.62
C PRO A 142 -20.36 12.36 -1.30
N LEU A 143 -20.69 12.72 -2.54
CA LEU A 143 -19.90 13.64 -3.37
C LEU A 143 -19.53 14.95 -2.63
N SER A 144 -20.45 15.51 -1.86
CA SER A 144 -20.25 16.75 -1.07
C SER A 144 -19.22 16.63 0.05
N LYS A 145 -18.96 15.44 0.58
CA LYS A 145 -18.01 15.19 1.69
C LYS A 145 -16.72 14.51 1.25
N ARG A 146 -16.60 14.09 -0.01
CA ARG A 146 -15.37 13.46 -0.54
C ARG A 146 -14.15 14.37 -0.37
N GLY A 147 -14.29 15.68 -0.57
CA GLY A 147 -13.19 16.63 -0.34
C GLY A 147 -12.62 16.55 1.07
N MET A 148 -13.46 16.43 2.10
CA MET A 148 -13.01 16.26 3.49
C MET A 148 -12.35 14.90 3.73
N ALA A 149 -12.88 13.83 3.10
CA ALA A 149 -12.29 12.49 3.19
C ALA A 149 -10.88 12.46 2.58
N PHE A 150 -10.69 13.09 1.41
CA PHE A 150 -9.36 13.25 0.80
C PHE A 150 -8.46 14.21 1.58
N ALA A 151 -9.01 15.18 2.32
CA ALA A 151 -8.20 16.00 3.23
C ALA A 151 -7.60 15.16 4.36
N VAL A 152 -8.37 14.25 4.98
CA VAL A 152 -7.84 13.31 5.99
C VAL A 152 -6.75 12.41 5.41
N TYR A 153 -6.97 11.89 4.20
CA TYR A 153 -5.96 11.13 3.47
C TYR A 153 -4.69 11.98 3.21
N GLY A 154 -4.86 13.23 2.77
CA GLY A 154 -3.77 14.16 2.50
C GLY A 154 -2.93 14.47 3.73
N ILE A 155 -3.56 14.63 4.90
CA ILE A 155 -2.86 14.80 6.18
C ILE A 155 -1.91 13.63 6.41
N THR A 156 -2.36 12.39 6.22
CA THR A 156 -1.48 11.22 6.41
C THR A 156 -0.30 11.18 5.45
N THR A 157 -0.49 11.57 4.19
CA THR A 157 0.59 11.59 3.18
C THR A 157 1.63 12.68 3.41
N VAL A 158 1.28 13.78 4.09
CA VAL A 158 2.21 14.87 4.41
C VAL A 158 2.85 14.67 5.78
N LEU A 159 2.08 14.20 6.76
CA LEU A 159 2.56 14.01 8.12
C LEU A 159 3.59 12.88 8.20
N ALA A 160 3.38 11.77 7.50
CA ALA A 160 4.28 10.63 7.55
C ALA A 160 5.73 10.97 7.14
N PRO A 161 5.99 11.64 5.99
CA PRO A 161 7.35 12.07 5.63
C PRO A 161 7.90 13.20 6.51
N ALA A 162 7.03 14.03 7.11
CA ALA A 162 7.47 15.12 7.98
C ALA A 162 8.03 14.61 9.31
N ILE A 163 7.42 13.56 9.88
CA ILE A 163 7.87 12.97 11.16
C ILE A 163 8.79 11.77 10.96
N GLY A 164 8.78 11.17 9.77
CA GLY A 164 9.50 9.94 9.44
C GLY A 164 10.99 10.03 9.75
N PRO A 165 11.73 11.08 9.34
CA PRO A 165 13.15 11.18 9.65
C PRO A 165 13.46 11.27 11.14
N THR A 166 12.63 12.00 11.89
CA THR A 166 12.80 12.16 13.35
C THR A 166 12.58 10.84 14.08
N ILE A 167 11.46 10.14 13.76
CA ILE A 167 11.15 8.85 14.38
C ILE A 167 12.17 7.79 13.92
N GLY A 168 12.50 7.80 12.63
CA GLY A 168 13.41 6.86 12.02
C GLY A 168 14.81 6.95 12.58
N GLY A 169 15.38 8.16 12.63
CA GLY A 169 16.68 8.42 13.25
C GLY A 169 16.70 8.00 14.71
N TRP A 170 15.69 8.37 15.49
CA TRP A 170 15.61 7.95 16.89
C TRP A 170 15.59 6.42 17.07
N ILE A 171 14.84 5.70 16.23
CA ILE A 171 14.78 4.23 16.26
C ILE A 171 16.12 3.62 15.85
N THR A 172 16.74 4.11 14.78
CA THR A 172 18.00 3.55 14.25
C THR A 172 19.17 3.82 15.18
N ASP A 173 19.22 5.01 15.79
CA ASP A 173 20.31 5.45 16.64
C ASP A 173 20.24 4.83 18.05
N THR A 174 19.03 4.59 18.57
CA THR A 174 18.83 4.09 19.95
C THR A 174 18.70 2.57 20.02
N PHE A 175 18.08 1.94 19.01
CA PHE A 175 17.79 0.52 19.01
C PHE A 175 18.55 -0.19 17.89
N SER A 176 17.87 -0.49 16.79
CA SER A 176 18.41 -1.17 15.62
C SER A 176 17.56 -0.78 14.43
N TRP A 177 18.16 -0.68 13.26
CA TRP A 177 17.44 -0.46 12.01
C TRP A 177 16.33 -1.50 11.79
N ARG A 178 16.44 -2.72 12.34
CA ARG A 178 15.39 -3.75 12.24
C ARG A 178 14.03 -3.29 12.77
N TRP A 179 14.02 -2.44 13.80
CA TRP A 179 12.80 -1.94 14.43
C TRP A 179 11.98 -1.03 13.53
N ILE A 180 12.59 -0.43 12.51
CA ILE A 180 11.87 0.39 11.53
C ILE A 180 10.84 -0.42 10.75
N PHE A 181 11.09 -1.71 10.56
CA PHE A 181 10.16 -2.62 9.92
C PHE A 181 9.20 -3.23 10.95
N LEU A 182 9.70 -3.56 12.14
CA LEU A 182 8.88 -4.17 13.18
C LEU A 182 7.77 -3.25 13.71
N ILE A 183 7.95 -1.91 13.68
CA ILE A 183 6.91 -0.96 14.08
C ILE A 183 5.66 -1.03 13.19
N ASN A 184 5.80 -1.47 11.94
CA ASN A 184 4.67 -1.63 11.02
C ASN A 184 3.83 -2.86 11.35
N VAL A 185 4.38 -3.86 12.04
CA VAL A 185 3.66 -5.10 12.36
C VAL A 185 2.44 -4.87 13.27
N PRO A 186 2.55 -4.18 14.42
CA PRO A 186 1.38 -3.90 15.26
C PRO A 186 0.38 -2.98 14.57
N VAL A 187 0.86 -1.96 13.83
CA VAL A 187 0.00 -1.04 13.08
C VAL A 187 -0.74 -1.79 11.96
N GLY A 188 -0.04 -2.64 11.23
CA GLY A 188 -0.57 -3.45 10.16
C GLY A 188 -1.59 -4.49 10.64
N PHE A 189 -1.34 -5.13 11.78
CA PHE A 189 -2.32 -6.03 12.39
C PHE A 189 -3.58 -5.28 12.86
N LEU A 190 -3.41 -4.10 13.46
CA LEU A 190 -4.52 -3.24 13.84
C LEU A 190 -5.34 -2.79 12.61
N SER A 191 -4.66 -2.32 11.56
CA SER A 191 -5.28 -1.97 10.29
C SER A 191 -6.02 -3.16 9.70
N LEU A 192 -5.40 -4.34 9.63
CA LEU A 192 -6.03 -5.55 9.12
C LEU A 192 -7.29 -5.93 9.91
N TYR A 193 -7.23 -5.84 11.24
CA TYR A 193 -8.37 -6.10 12.12
C TYR A 193 -9.52 -5.11 11.87
N LEU A 194 -9.22 -3.80 11.85
CA LEU A 194 -10.20 -2.74 11.61
C LEU A 194 -10.81 -2.87 10.22
N SER A 195 -9.98 -3.04 9.19
CA SER A 195 -10.38 -3.22 7.80
C SER A 195 -11.26 -4.45 7.62
N ARG A 196 -10.96 -5.57 8.29
CA ARG A 196 -11.78 -6.77 8.22
C ARG A 196 -13.18 -6.56 8.81
N ARG A 197 -13.29 -5.75 9.87
CA ARG A 197 -14.56 -5.44 10.55
C ARG A 197 -15.38 -4.37 9.84
N LEU A 198 -14.73 -3.29 9.39
CA LEU A 198 -15.37 -2.07 8.91
C LEU A 198 -15.59 -2.06 7.39
N LEU A 199 -14.70 -2.67 6.61
CA LEU A 199 -14.88 -2.70 5.15
C LEU A 199 -15.92 -3.76 4.78
N SER A 200 -16.88 -3.37 3.96
CA SER A 200 -17.74 -4.26 3.20
C SER A 200 -17.66 -3.90 1.72
N ASP A 201 -17.71 -4.89 0.85
CA ASP A 201 -17.85 -4.63 -0.58
C ASP A 201 -19.29 -4.10 -0.85
N PRO A 202 -19.44 -2.99 -1.59
CA PRO A 202 -20.75 -2.52 -2.06
C PRO A 202 -21.46 -3.59 -2.89
N PRO A 203 -22.80 -3.72 -2.80
CA PRO A 203 -23.57 -4.69 -3.59
C PRO A 203 -23.31 -4.61 -5.10
N ALA A 204 -23.14 -3.40 -5.63
CA ALA A 204 -22.82 -3.16 -7.04
C ALA A 204 -21.44 -3.71 -7.47
N LEU A 205 -20.44 -3.67 -6.57
CA LEU A 205 -19.12 -4.26 -6.85
C LEU A 205 -19.15 -5.79 -6.73
N ILE A 206 -19.99 -6.34 -5.85
CA ILE A 206 -20.20 -7.79 -5.74
C ILE A 206 -20.83 -8.33 -7.02
N GLU A 207 -21.85 -7.64 -7.56
CA GLU A 207 -22.48 -7.99 -8.83
C GLU A 207 -21.51 -7.85 -10.01
N GLN A 208 -20.77 -6.75 -10.10
CA GLN A 208 -19.75 -6.58 -11.14
C GLN A 208 -18.68 -7.68 -11.06
N SER A 209 -18.09 -7.95 -9.89
CA SER A 209 -17.09 -9.01 -9.75
C SER A 209 -17.65 -10.41 -10.08
N ALA A 210 -18.94 -10.67 -9.81
CA ALA A 210 -19.60 -11.92 -10.18
C ALA A 210 -19.86 -12.03 -11.70
N GLU A 211 -20.26 -10.93 -12.34
CA GLU A 211 -20.50 -10.85 -13.77
C GLU A 211 -19.20 -10.94 -14.58
N PHE A 212 -18.14 -10.28 -14.11
CA PHE A 212 -16.78 -10.40 -14.65
C PHE A 212 -16.24 -11.84 -14.57
N ARG A 213 -16.51 -12.55 -13.47
CA ARG A 213 -16.10 -13.95 -13.30
C ARG A 213 -16.87 -14.91 -14.22
N ARG A 214 -18.14 -14.61 -14.52
CA ARG A 214 -18.98 -15.40 -15.43
C ARG A 214 -18.59 -15.26 -16.90
N ARG A 215 -18.06 -14.10 -17.31
CA ARG A 215 -17.71 -13.83 -18.72
C ARG A 215 -16.45 -14.52 -19.22
N GLY A 216 -15.67 -15.18 -18.35
CA GLY A 216 -14.44 -15.87 -18.72
C GLY A 216 -13.35 -14.88 -19.10
N PHE A 217 -12.45 -14.61 -18.16
CA PHE A 217 -11.44 -13.55 -18.31
C PHE A 217 -10.19 -14.06 -19.06
N THR A 218 -9.68 -13.28 -20.01
CA THR A 218 -8.35 -13.46 -20.59
C THR A 218 -7.40 -12.46 -19.96
N VAL A 219 -6.37 -12.94 -19.25
CA VAL A 219 -5.33 -12.08 -18.68
C VAL A 219 -4.52 -11.51 -19.84
N ASP A 220 -4.47 -10.18 -19.98
CA ASP A 220 -3.53 -9.52 -20.88
C ASP A 220 -2.12 -9.58 -20.30
N TRP A 221 -1.55 -10.79 -20.37
CA TRP A 221 -0.21 -11.08 -19.88
C TRP A 221 0.85 -10.26 -20.64
N LYS A 222 0.58 -9.93 -21.91
CA LYS A 222 1.49 -9.14 -22.73
C LYS A 222 1.53 -7.70 -22.23
N GLY A 223 0.38 -7.07 -22.00
CA GLY A 223 0.28 -5.76 -21.38
C GLY A 223 0.92 -5.74 -19.98
N PHE A 224 0.69 -6.79 -19.18
CA PHE A 224 1.28 -6.94 -17.85
C PHE A 224 2.83 -6.98 -17.88
N VAL A 225 3.41 -7.84 -18.73
CA VAL A 225 4.87 -7.95 -18.83
C VAL A 225 5.46 -6.65 -19.37
N LEU A 226 4.84 -6.02 -20.38
CA LEU A 226 5.32 -4.75 -20.94
C LEU A 226 5.28 -3.61 -19.92
N LEU A 227 4.19 -3.49 -19.15
CA LEU A 227 4.07 -2.49 -18.08
C LEU A 227 5.09 -2.74 -16.98
N SER A 228 5.23 -4.00 -16.55
CA SER A 228 6.15 -4.39 -15.48
C SER A 228 7.60 -4.09 -15.85
N VAL A 229 8.02 -4.50 -17.05
CA VAL A 229 9.38 -4.25 -17.55
C VAL A 229 9.58 -2.76 -17.84
N GLY A 230 8.61 -2.08 -18.46
CA GLY A 230 8.70 -0.66 -18.79
C GLY A 230 8.85 0.23 -17.55
N PHE A 231 7.96 0.08 -16.57
CA PHE A 231 8.06 0.83 -15.31
C PHE A 231 9.27 0.41 -14.48
N GLY A 232 9.60 -0.88 -14.44
CA GLY A 232 10.78 -1.37 -13.73
C GLY A 232 12.07 -0.78 -14.29
N CYS A 233 12.27 -0.82 -15.61
CA CYS A 233 13.42 -0.22 -16.26
C CYS A 233 13.45 1.30 -16.09
N LEU A 234 12.32 1.99 -16.27
CA LEU A 234 12.25 3.44 -16.11
C LEU A 234 12.59 3.86 -14.67
N GLN A 235 12.04 3.17 -13.67
CA GLN A 235 12.33 3.44 -12.27
C GLN A 235 13.82 3.23 -11.96
N VAL A 236 14.42 2.14 -12.45
CA VAL A 236 15.86 1.88 -12.26
C VAL A 236 16.71 2.94 -12.93
N VAL A 237 16.37 3.36 -14.16
CA VAL A 237 17.10 4.43 -14.87
C VAL A 237 17.00 5.77 -14.12
N LEU A 238 15.83 6.10 -13.57
CA LEU A 238 15.65 7.35 -12.81
C LEU A 238 16.34 7.33 -11.44
N ASP A 239 16.40 6.17 -10.79
CA ASP A 239 16.96 6.02 -9.44
C ASP A 239 18.49 5.84 -9.47
N ARG A 240 19.01 5.10 -10.46
CA ARG A 240 20.43 4.73 -10.58
C ARG A 240 21.18 5.42 -11.71
N GLY A 241 20.50 5.92 -12.73
CA GLY A 241 21.18 6.46 -13.92
C GLY A 241 22.14 7.60 -13.61
N GLN A 242 21.83 8.43 -12.60
CA GLN A 242 22.73 9.49 -12.14
C GLN A 242 23.84 8.97 -11.20
N GLN A 243 23.60 7.88 -10.45
CA GLN A 243 24.59 7.31 -9.53
C GLN A 243 25.65 6.47 -10.27
N ASP A 244 25.23 5.75 -11.31
CA ASP A 244 26.07 4.84 -12.09
C ASP A 244 26.69 5.53 -13.33
N ASP A 245 26.59 6.86 -13.43
CA ASP A 245 27.16 7.68 -14.52
C ASP A 245 26.67 7.25 -15.93
N TRP A 246 25.40 6.87 -16.06
CA TRP A 246 24.81 6.48 -17.36
C TRP A 246 24.55 7.68 -18.28
N PHE A 247 24.62 8.92 -17.75
CA PHE A 247 24.32 10.17 -18.45
C PHE A 247 25.32 11.29 -18.13
#